data_AF-M0NXX7-F1
#
_entry.id   AF-M0NXX7-F1
#
_cell.length_a   1.000
_cell.length_b   1.000
_cell.length_c   1.000
_cell.angle_alpha   90.00
_cell.angle_beta   90.00
_cell.angle_gamma   90.00
#
_symmetry.space_group_name_H-M   'P 1'
#
loop_
_entity.id
_entity.type
_entity.pdbx_description
1 polymer ?
#
loop_
_entity_poly.entity_id
_entity_poly.type
_entity_poly.pdbx_seq_one_letter_code
_entity_poly.pdbx_strand_id
1 'polypeptide(L)'
;MLLPVGARATEHVLETYTARARKTEIDMDALHGEELLGAGWLVVPIKDPADWTDGDADRLVDSLGELRSTDFRRESDLGRFVAGNEPYLVR
;
A
#
# COMPACT_ATOMS: atom_id res chain seq x y z
N MET A 1 0.25 -3.00 -5.71
CA MET A 1 0.58 -2.65 -4.31
C MET A 1 1.96 -2.00 -4.29
N LEU A 2 2.20 -1.05 -3.39
CA LEU A 2 3.50 -0.39 -3.18
C LEU A 2 3.96 -0.62 -1.74
N LEU A 3 5.26 -0.92 -1.54
CA LEU A 3 5.87 -1.09 -0.23
C LEU A 3 7.08 -0.15 -0.08
N PRO A 4 6.86 1.15 0.17
CA PRO A 4 7.96 2.08 0.36
C PRO A 4 8.72 1.77 1.66
N VAL A 5 10.06 1.86 1.60
CA VAL A 5 10.94 1.61 2.75
C VAL A 5 11.55 2.93 3.22
N GLY A 6 11.40 3.22 4.51
CA GLY A 6 11.85 4.45 5.16
C GLY A 6 10.92 5.65 4.93
N ALA A 7 11.14 6.70 5.72
CA ALA A 7 10.29 7.88 5.76
C ALA A 7 10.23 8.60 4.40
N ARG A 8 11.38 8.77 3.74
CA ARG A 8 11.47 9.52 2.46
C ARG A 8 10.70 8.84 1.33
N ALA A 9 10.80 7.51 1.21
CA ALA A 9 10.05 6.78 0.20
C ALA A 9 8.55 6.79 0.52
N THR A 10 8.20 6.66 1.80
CA THR A 10 6.82 6.69 2.27
C THR A 10 6.17 8.04 1.97
N GLU A 11 6.83 9.15 2.31
CA GLU A 11 6.39 10.51 1.99
C GLU A 11 6.12 10.67 0.49
N HIS A 12 7.10 10.33 -0.35
CA HIS A 12 6.96 10.45 -1.81
C HIS A 12 5.78 9.63 -2.36
N VAL A 13 5.60 8.40 -1.87
CA VAL A 13 4.49 7.54 -2.31
C VAL A 13 3.15 8.10 -1.86
N LEU A 14 3.05 8.57 -0.61
CA LEU A 14 1.83 9.17 -0.08
C LEU A 14 1.46 10.45 -0.84
N GLU A 15 2.43 11.30 -1.15
CA GLU A 15 2.22 12.51 -1.94
C GLU A 15 1.75 12.22 -3.37
N THR A 16 2.34 11.22 -4.02
CA THR A 16 2.14 10.96 -5.44
C THR A 16 0.94 10.05 -5.73
N TYR A 17 0.69 9.07 -4.85
CA TYR A 17 -0.24 7.97 -5.12
C TYR A 17 -1.42 7.89 -4.15
N THR A 18 -1.51 8.79 -3.17
CA THR A 18 -2.63 8.83 -2.22
C THR A 18 -3.23 10.22 -2.11
N ALA A 19 -4.52 10.30 -1.76
CA ALA A 19 -5.16 11.59 -1.46
C ALA A 19 -4.75 12.17 -0.08
N ARG A 20 -3.82 11.51 0.64
CA ARG A 20 -3.41 11.84 2.00
C ARG A 20 -2.18 12.77 2.09
N ALA A 21 -1.71 13.28 0.95
CA ALA A 21 -0.49 14.09 0.78
C ALA A 21 -0.33 15.34 1.69
N ARG A 22 -1.35 15.75 2.45
CA ARG A 22 -1.27 16.92 3.33
C ARG A 22 -2.02 16.69 4.63
N LYS A 23 -1.34 16.11 5.62
CA LYS A 23 -1.51 16.39 7.06
C LYS A 23 -0.63 15.42 7.87
N THR A 24 0.19 16.01 8.75
CA THR A 24 0.96 15.36 9.82
C THR A 24 2.29 14.74 9.41
N GLU A 25 3.23 14.79 10.36
CA GLU A 25 4.54 14.14 10.34
C GLU A 25 4.41 12.62 10.10
N ILE A 26 5.31 12.06 9.29
CA ILE A 26 5.34 10.63 8.96
C ILE A 26 5.89 9.88 10.17
N ASP A 27 5.01 9.29 10.99
CA ASP A 27 5.38 8.38 12.07
C ASP A 27 5.59 6.97 11.51
N MET A 28 6.84 6.58 11.28
CA MET A 28 7.17 5.27 10.70
C MET A 28 6.92 4.11 11.67
N ASP A 29 6.94 4.31 12.98
CA ASP A 29 6.63 3.25 13.96
C ASP A 29 5.14 2.92 13.94
N ALA A 30 4.30 3.95 13.83
CA ALA A 30 2.87 3.78 13.67
C ALA A 30 2.53 3.16 12.30
N LEU A 31 3.19 3.61 11.22
CA LEU A 31 2.87 3.20 9.85
C LEU A 31 3.47 1.86 9.41
N HIS A 32 4.44 1.32 10.14
CA HIS A 32 5.11 0.09 9.74
C HIS A 32 4.14 -1.09 9.63
N GLY A 33 4.00 -1.63 8.40
CA GLY A 33 3.10 -2.74 8.13
C GLY A 33 1.63 -2.35 8.05
N GLU A 34 1.28 -1.07 8.12
CA GLU A 34 -0.12 -0.63 8.02
C GLU A 34 -0.60 -0.57 6.57
N GLU A 35 -1.83 -1.02 6.34
CA GLU A 35 -2.48 -0.93 5.03
C GLU A 35 -3.09 0.45 4.79
N LEU A 36 -2.58 1.17 3.79
CA LEU A 36 -3.09 2.47 3.40
C LEU A 36 -3.72 2.41 2.00
N LEU A 37 -4.99 2.82 1.93
CA LEU A 37 -5.72 2.92 0.67
C LEU A 37 -5.45 4.27 -0.01
N GLY A 38 -4.77 4.22 -1.14
CA GLY A 38 -4.49 5.34 -2.03
C GLY A 38 -5.47 5.46 -3.21
N ALA A 39 -5.16 6.37 -4.14
CA ALA A 39 -5.93 6.62 -5.37
C ALA A 39 -5.75 5.47 -6.39
N GLY A 40 -6.24 4.29 -6.05
CA GLY A 40 -6.10 3.08 -6.87
C GLY A 40 -4.94 2.16 -6.46
N TRP A 41 -4.13 2.55 -5.46
CA TRP A 41 -3.03 1.75 -4.93
C TRP A 41 -3.30 1.31 -3.50
N LEU A 42 -2.92 0.08 -3.16
CA LEU A 42 -2.67 -0.33 -1.78
C LEU A 42 -1.20 -0.01 -1.47
N VAL A 43 -0.96 0.71 -0.38
CA VAL A 43 0.38 1.11 0.08
C VAL A 43 0.61 0.52 1.47
N VAL A 44 1.73 -0.14 1.68
CA VAL A 44 2.15 -0.70 2.98
C VAL A 44 3.53 -0.15 3.34
N PRO A 45 3.62 0.89 4.18
CA PRO A 45 4.91 1.47 4.56
C PRO A 45 5.76 0.52 5.39
N ILE A 46 7.07 0.57 5.19
CA ILE A 46 8.05 -0.24 5.91
C ILE A 46 9.04 0.71 6.58
N LYS A 47 9.20 0.62 7.90
CA LYS A 47 10.25 1.34 8.65
C LYS A 47 11.63 0.97 8.09
N ASP A 48 12.61 1.88 8.14
CA ASP A 48 13.96 1.54 7.67
C ASP A 48 14.50 0.32 8.43
N PRO A 49 14.93 -0.76 7.76
CA PRO A 49 15.47 -1.96 8.41
C PRO A 49 16.65 -1.69 9.35
N ALA A 50 17.39 -0.60 9.12
CA ALA A 50 18.47 -0.18 10.02
C ALA A 50 17.97 0.27 11.40
N ASP A 51 16.70 0.71 11.49
CA ASP A 51 16.06 1.21 12.70
C ASP A 51 15.12 0.18 13.36
N TRP A 52 15.05 -1.04 12.83
CA TRP A 52 14.17 -2.08 13.35
C TRP A 52 14.58 -2.51 14.76
N THR A 53 13.56 -2.73 15.58
CA THR A 53 13.63 -3.26 16.92
C THR A 53 13.06 -4.68 16.97
N ASP A 54 13.24 -5.36 18.09
CA ASP A 54 12.68 -6.70 18.29
C ASP A 54 11.16 -6.68 18.09
N GLY A 55 10.68 -7.51 17.15
CA GLY A 55 9.27 -7.64 16.79
C GLY A 55 8.82 -6.87 15.54
N ASP A 56 9.61 -5.93 15.01
CA ASP A 56 9.25 -5.21 13.78
C ASP A 56 9.17 -6.17 12.57
N ALA A 57 10.14 -7.08 12.46
CA ALA A 57 10.15 -8.08 11.39
C ALA A 57 8.91 -9.01 11.45
N ASP A 58 8.55 -9.48 12.65
CA ASP A 58 7.40 -10.35 12.85
C ASP A 58 6.09 -9.61 12.55
N ARG A 59 5.95 -8.37 13.02
CA ARG A 59 4.81 -7.50 12.69
C ARG A 59 4.62 -7.34 11.18
N LEU A 60 5.70 -7.12 10.44
CA LEU A 60 5.61 -7.00 8.99
C LEU A 60 5.19 -8.32 8.33
N VAL A 61 5.75 -9.45 8.79
CA VAL A 61 5.40 -10.78 8.26
C VAL A 61 3.92 -11.09 8.50
N ASP A 62 3.43 -10.82 9.71
CA ASP A 62 2.05 -11.05 10.11
C ASP A 62 1.09 -10.20 9.27
N SER A 63 1.34 -8.89 9.17
CA SER A 63 0.55 -7.98 8.33
C SER A 63 0.49 -8.43 6.87
N LEU A 64 1.64 -8.77 6.27
CA LEU A 64 1.67 -9.28 4.89
C LEU A 64 0.99 -10.66 4.75
N GLY A 65 0.99 -11.46 5.82
CA GLY A 65 0.26 -12.72 5.90
C GLY A 65 -1.25 -12.50 5.86
N GLU A 66 -1.77 -11.58 6.68
CA GLU A 66 -3.17 -11.19 6.73
C GLU A 66 -3.64 -10.60 5.39
N LEU A 67 -2.84 -9.70 4.80
CA LEU A 67 -3.14 -9.09 3.51
C LEU A 67 -3.26 -10.14 2.39
N ARG A 68 -2.40 -11.15 2.37
CA ARG A 68 -2.47 -12.23 1.36
C ARG A 68 -3.61 -13.21 1.60
N SER A 69 -4.07 -13.33 2.85
CA SER A 69 -5.18 -14.19 3.24
C SER A 69 -6.53 -13.61 2.80
N THR A 70 -6.63 -12.29 2.77
CA THR A 70 -7.72 -11.61 2.09
C THR A 70 -7.48 -11.68 0.58
N ASP A 71 -8.43 -12.22 -0.19
CA ASP A 71 -8.35 -12.28 -1.66
C ASP A 71 -8.40 -10.85 -2.22
N PHE A 72 -7.26 -10.13 -2.16
CA PHE A 72 -7.12 -8.77 -2.68
C PHE A 72 -7.12 -8.83 -4.21
N ARG A 73 -8.27 -9.17 -4.78
CA ARG A 73 -8.63 -8.98 -6.18
C ARG A 73 -9.26 -7.60 -6.30
N ARG A 74 -8.43 -6.61 -6.61
CA ARG A 74 -8.94 -5.39 -7.25
C ARG A 74 -9.03 -5.67 -8.74
N GLU A 75 -10.15 -6.23 -9.19
CA GLU A 75 -10.56 -6.08 -10.59
C GLU A 75 -10.58 -4.58 -10.84
N SER A 76 -9.61 -4.10 -11.63
CA SER A 76 -9.68 -2.74 -12.13
C SER A 76 -10.85 -2.72 -13.10
N ASP A 77 -11.99 -2.18 -12.67
CA ASP A 77 -13.10 -1.85 -13.57
C ASP A 77 -12.59 -0.74 -14.51
N LEU A 78 -12.00 -1.19 -15.62
CA LEU A 78 -11.56 -0.37 -16.75
C LEU A 78 -12.75 -0.02 -17.67
N GLY A 79 -13.97 -0.42 -17.32
CA GLY A 79 -15.18 -0.24 -18.13
C GLY A 79 -15.56 1.23 -18.35
N ARG A 80 -15.08 2.15 -17.52
CA ARG A 80 -15.37 3.59 -17.69
C ARG A 80 -14.61 4.28 -18.83
N PHE A 81 -13.71 3.58 -19.54
CA PHE A 81 -12.94 4.15 -20.66
C PHE A 81 -13.09 3.40 -21.99
N VAL A 82 -13.94 2.36 -22.07
CA VAL A 82 -14.25 1.68 -23.32
C VAL A 82 -15.73 1.85 -23.62
N ALA A 83 -16.04 2.59 -24.69
CA ALA A 83 -17.38 2.58 -25.28
C ALA A 83 -17.63 1.18 -25.89
N GLY A 84 -18.08 0.23 -25.07
CA GLY A 84 -18.38 -1.13 -25.51
C GLY A 84 -18.75 -2.02 -24.32
N ASN A 85 -20.02 -2.42 -24.25
CA ASN A 85 -20.63 -3.21 -23.18
C ASN A 85 -20.21 -4.69 -23.21
N GLU A 86 -18.91 -5.01 -23.21
CA GLU A 86 -18.45 -6.40 -23.18
C GLU A 86 -17.21 -6.58 -22.27
N PRO A 87 -17.28 -7.41 -21.21
CA PRO A 87 -16.15 -7.66 -20.33
C PRO A 87 -15.07 -8.49 -21.03
N TYR A 88 -13.88 -7.91 -21.19
CA TYR A 88 -12.68 -8.59 -21.68
C TYR A 88 -11.97 -9.33 -20.53
N LEU A 89 -11.95 -10.66 -20.59
CA LEU A 89 -11.17 -11.51 -19.69
C LEU A 89 -9.90 -11.98 -20.42
N VAL A 90 -8.72 -11.66 -19.89
CA VAL A 90 -7.41 -12.09 -20.45
C VAL A 90 -6.93 -13.33 -19.71
N ARG A 91 -6.46 -14.34 -20.46
CA ARG A 91 -5.98 -15.63 -19.97
C ARG A 91 -4.47 -15.67 -19.81
#